data_AF-A0A836T9N3-F1
#
_entry.id   AF-A0A836T9N3-F1
#
_cell.length_a   1.000
_cell.length_b   1.000
_cell.length_c   1.000
_cell.angle_alpha   90.00
_cell.angle_beta   90.00
_cell.angle_gamma   90.00
#
_symmetry.space_group_name_H-M   'P 1'
#
loop_
_entity.id
_entity.type
_entity.pdbx_description
1 polymer ?
#
loop_
_entity_poly.entity_id
_entity_poly.type
_entity_poly.pdbx_seq_one_letter_code
_entity_poly.pdbx_strand_id
1 'polypeptide(L)' 'MQKEKIKKEPNIRFENAKFKCKCGYEGEETILIGNSIGILDTNCPKCGKRILEFKIIDDQK' A
#
# COMPACT_ATOMS: atom_id res chain seq x y z
N MET A 1 37.55 -6.57 11.85
CA MET A 1 36.16 -7.00 12.09
C MET A 1 35.29 -6.39 11.00
N GLN A 2 34.89 -7.21 10.02
CA GLN A 2 34.02 -6.76 8.92
C GLN A 2 32.59 -6.63 9.47
N LYS A 3 31.98 -5.45 9.33
CA LYS A 3 30.57 -5.23 9.68
C LYS A 3 29.72 -5.99 8.66
N GLU A 4 29.15 -7.11 9.05
CA GLU A 4 28.16 -7.82 8.25
C GLU A 4 26.98 -6.86 7.99
N LYS A 5 26.79 -6.48 6.73
CA LYS A 5 25.56 -5.82 6.28
C LYS A 5 24.47 -6.88 6.35
N ILE A 6 23.74 -6.94 7.46
CA ILE A 6 22.50 -7.70 7.55
C ILE A 6 21.59 -7.17 6.45
N LYS A 7 21.47 -7.90 5.34
CA LYS A 7 20.42 -7.67 4.36
C LYS A 7 19.12 -8.02 5.09
N LYS A 8 18.42 -7.02 5.64
CA LYS A 8 17.04 -7.21 6.05
C LYS A 8 16.30 -7.69 4.80
N GLU A 9 15.83 -8.92 4.83
CA GLU A 9 14.97 -9.44 3.76
C GLU A 9 13.80 -8.46 3.59
N PRO A 10 13.43 -8.10 2.35
CA PRO A 10 12.33 -7.18 2.14
C PRO A 10 11.05 -7.84 2.69
N ASN A 11 10.46 -7.23 3.72
CA ASN A 11 9.17 -7.66 4.25
C ASN A 11 8.09 -7.23 3.24
N ILE A 12 7.74 -8.18 2.35
CA ILE A 12 6.74 -7.99 1.30
C ILE A 12 5.49 -8.78 1.67
N ARG A 13 4.35 -8.11 1.76
CA ARG A 13 3.04 -8.75 2.01
C ARG A 13 1.94 -8.08 1.19
N PHE A 14 0.83 -8.80 0.98
CA PHE A 14 -0.39 -8.24 0.41
C PHE A 14 -1.30 -7.78 1.54
N GLU A 15 -1.85 -6.57 1.41
CA GLU A 15 -2.77 -5.97 2.39
C GLU A 15 -3.96 -5.32 1.69
N ASN A 16 -5.12 -5.32 2.34
CA ASN A 16 -6.30 -4.62 1.82
C ASN A 16 -6.27 -3.15 2.22
N ALA A 17 -6.11 -2.27 1.23
CA ALA A 17 -6.12 -0.84 1.42
C ALA A 17 -7.48 -0.25 1.05
N LYS A 18 -8.14 0.36 2.04
CA LYS A 18 -9.37 1.13 1.80
C LYS A 18 -9.07 2.45 1.12
N PHE A 19 -9.98 2.86 0.24
CA PHE A 19 -9.89 4.12 -0.47
C PHE A 19 -11.24 4.81 -0.58
N LYS A 20 -11.19 6.14 -0.70
CA LYS A 20 -12.36 6.98 -0.90
C LYS A 20 -12.18 7.85 -2.12
N CYS A 21 -13.02 7.63 -3.12
CA CYS A 21 -13.05 8.49 -4.29
C CYS A 21 -13.69 9.84 -3.93
N LYS A 22 -13.26 10.91 -4.62
CA LYS A 22 -13.90 12.24 -4.55
C LYS A 22 -15.38 12.24 -4.95
N CYS A 23 -15.87 11.22 -5.66
CA CYS A 23 -17.30 11.07 -5.97
C CYS A 23 -18.14 10.49 -4.81
N GLY A 24 -17.51 10.23 -3.66
CA GLY A 24 -18.14 9.66 -2.47
C GLY A 24 -18.18 8.13 -2.44
N TYR A 25 -17.67 7.44 -3.47
CA TYR A 25 -17.54 5.99 -3.46
C TYR A 25 -16.41 5.54 -2.53
N GLU A 26 -16.66 4.54 -1.71
CA GLU A 26 -15.66 3.89 -0.85
C GLU A 26 -15.46 2.45 -1.33
N GLY A 27 -14.22 2.01 -1.36
CA GLY A 27 -13.83 0.68 -1.81
C GLY A 27 -12.59 0.18 -1.10
N GLU A 28 -12.20 -1.05 -1.41
CA GLU A 28 -10.96 -1.67 -0.95
C GLU A 28 -10.25 -2.33 -2.12
N GLU A 29 -8.92 -2.30 -2.10
CA GLU A 29 -8.09 -2.99 -3.09
C GLU A 29 -6.92 -3.67 -2.38
N THR A 30 -6.56 -4.87 -2.84
CA THR A 30 -5.38 -5.57 -2.35
C THR A 30 -4.13 -4.99 -3.00
N ILE A 31 -3.22 -4.45 -2.18
CA ILE A 31 -1.98 -3.84 -2.64
C ILE A 31 -0.76 -4.57 -2.09
N LEU A 32 0.34 -4.50 -2.82
CA LEU A 32 1.64 -4.99 -2.36
C LEU A 32 2.27 -3.95 -1.43
N ILE A 33 2.64 -4.38 -0.23
CA ILE A 33 3.35 -3.57 0.76
C ILE A 33 4.77 -4.12 0.86
N GLY A 34 5.76 -3.25 0.72
CA GLY A 34 7.17 -3.56 0.97
C GLY A 34 7.74 -2.60 1.99
N ASN A 35 8.39 -3.11 3.05
CA ASN A 35 8.99 -2.27 4.09
C ASN A 35 8.01 -1.22 4.65
N SER A 36 6.79 -1.64 4.99
CA SER A 36 5.72 -0.78 5.52
C SER A 36 5.15 0.26 4.55
N ILE A 37 5.54 0.27 3.27
CA ILE A 37 5.05 1.22 2.27
C ILE A 37 4.41 0.45 1.11
N GLY A 38 3.22 0.90 0.71
CA GLY A 38 2.53 0.44 -0.49
C GLY A 38 1.99 1.58 -1.32
N ILE A 39 1.70 1.29 -2.59
CA ILE A 39 1.07 2.22 -3.51
C ILE A 39 -0.29 1.64 -3.86
N LEU A 40 -1.34 2.40 -3.56
CA LEU A 40 -2.68 2.15 -4.08
C LEU A 40 -2.82 2.92 -5.39
N ASP A 41 -2.99 2.20 -6.50
CA ASP A 41 -3.24 2.75 -7.81
C ASP A 41 -4.46 2.06 -8.42
N THR A 42 -5.62 2.69 -8.32
CA THR A 42 -6.89 2.11 -8.74
C THR A 42 -7.76 3.12 -9.47
N ASN A 43 -8.73 2.65 -10.24
CA ASN A 43 -9.75 3.49 -10.83
C ASN A 43 -11.06 3.31 -10.08
N CYS A 44 -11.71 4.43 -9.73
CA CYS A 44 -13.01 4.37 -9.07
C CYS A 44 -14.04 3.66 -9.98
N PRO A 45 -14.66 2.55 -9.55
CA PRO A 45 -15.62 1.81 -10.38
C PRO A 45 -16.90 2.62 -10.65
N LYS A 46 -17.21 3.62 -9.82
CA LYS A 46 -18.39 4.47 -9.98
C LYS A 46 -18.19 5.60 -11.01
N CYS A 47 -17.02 6.21 -11.09
CA CYS A 47 -16.81 7.43 -11.89
C CYS A 47 -15.57 7.40 -12.79
N GLY A 48 -14.81 6.32 -12.81
CA GLY A 48 -13.62 6.12 -13.64
C GLY A 48 -12.40 6.98 -13.27
N LYS A 49 -12.49 7.83 -12.24
CA LYS A 49 -11.36 8.64 -11.79
C LYS A 49 -10.28 7.78 -11.14
N ARG A 50 -9.02 8.01 -11.54
CA ARG A 50 -7.85 7.38 -10.92
C ARG A 50 -7.64 7.89 -9.50
N ILE A 51 -7.29 6.97 -8.61
CA ILE A 51 -6.98 7.18 -7.20
C ILE A 51 -5.56 6.63 -7.01
N LEU A 52 -4.64 7.53 -6.69
CA LEU A 52 -3.24 7.21 -6.45
C LEU A 52 -2.87 7.69 -5.04
N GLU A 53 -2.62 6.76 -4.12
CA GLU A 53 -2.33 7.06 -2.72
C GLU A 53 -1.14 6.23 -2.23
N PHE A 54 -0.26 6.85 -1.44
CA PHE A 54 0.73 6.12 -0.65
C PHE A 54 0.07 5.60 0.62
N LYS A 55 0.25 4.31 0.92
CA LYS A 55 -0.19 3.69 2.17
C LYS A 55 1.05 3.36 2.99
N ILE A 56 1.12 3.93 4.18
CA ILE A 56 2.14 3.59 5.18
C ILE A 56 1.44 2.72 6.21
N ILE A 57 1.85 1.46 6.31
CA ILE A 57 1.33 0.49 7.27
C ILE A 57 2.44 0.25 8.28
N ASP A 58 2.33 0.93 9.42
CA ASP A 58 3.28 0.78 10.52
C ASP A 58 3.30 -0.68 10.99
N ASP A 59 4.50 -1.27 11.08
CA ASP A 59 4.69 -2.66 11.52
C ASP A 59 4.77 -2.75 13.07
N GLN A 60 4.16 -1.80 13.78
CA GLN A 60 3.97 -1.91 15.23
C GLN A 60 2.91 -2.95 15.54
N LYS A 61 3.35 -4.21 15.61
CA LYS A 61 2.68 -5.28 16.35
C LYS A 61 3.54 -5.72 17.53
#